data_AF-A0A946U6V5-F1
#
_entry.id   AF-A0A946U6V5-F1
#
_cell.length_a   1.000
_cell.length_b   1.000
_cell.length_c   1.000
_cell.angle_alpha   90.00
_cell.angle_beta   90.00
_cell.angle_gamma   90.00
#
_symmetry.space_group_name_H-M   'P 1'
#
loop_
_entity.id
_entity.type
_entity.pdbx_description
1 polymer ?
#
loop_
_entity_poly.entity_id
_entity_poly.type
_entity_poly.pdbx_seq_one_letter_code
_entity_poly.pdbx_strand_id
1 'polypeptide(L)' 'MGELLELSHRATSRDVFAIGALQAAAWVAGKSPKLYSMKDVLGL' A
#
# COMPACT_ATOMS: atom_id res chain seq x y z
N MET A 1 -28.80 4.60 -22.79
CA MET A 1 -27.73 3.60 -22.66
C MET A 1 -26.75 4.13 -21.63
N GLY A 2 -26.41 3.33 -20.60
CA GLY A 2 -25.63 3.80 -19.46
C GLY A 2 -24.37 2.96 -19.24
N GLU A 3 -23.32 3.60 -18.72
CA GLU A 3 -22.03 3.00 -18.38
C GLU A 3 -21.92 2.83 -16.86
N LEU A 4 -21.30 1.72 -16.41
CA LEU A 4 -20.94 1.48 -15.02
C LEU A 4 -19.47 1.05 -14.95
N LEU A 5 -18.66 1.81 -14.19
CA LEU A 5 -17.29 1.46 -13.85
C LEU A 5 -17.18 1.23 -12.34
N GLU A 6 -16.76 0.02 -11.95
CA GLU A 6 -16.53 -0.36 -10.55
C GLU A 6 -15.06 -0.73 -10.31
N LEU A 7 -14.50 -0.26 -9.20
CA LEU A 7 -13.21 -0.68 -8.67
C LEU A 7 -13.42 -1.22 -7.24
N SER A 8 -13.11 -2.50 -7.04
CA SER A 8 -13.27 -3.18 -5.76
C SER A 8 -11.99 -3.90 -5.39
N HIS A 9 -11.57 -3.79 -4.13
CA HIS A 9 -10.47 -4.56 -3.56
C HIS A 9 -10.99 -5.42 -2.41
N ARG A 10 -10.70 -6.72 -2.46
CA ARG A 10 -11.11 -7.69 -1.44
C ARG A 10 -9.89 -8.42 -0.91
N ALA A 11 -9.69 -8.37 0.40
CA ALA A 11 -8.70 -9.18 1.10
C ALA A 11 -9.37 -10.42 1.69
N THR A 12 -8.80 -11.59 1.45
CA THR A 12 -9.28 -12.88 2.00
C THR A 12 -8.64 -13.21 3.34
N SER A 13 -7.52 -12.57 3.69
CA SER A 13 -6.88 -12.64 5.00
C SER A 13 -6.24 -11.29 5.36
N ARG A 14 -5.78 -11.16 6.61
CA ARG A 14 -5.05 -9.97 7.07
C ARG A 14 -3.58 -9.97 6.66
N ASP A 15 -3.08 -11.06 6.09
CA ASP A 15 -1.66 -11.23 5.79
C ASP A 15 -1.17 -10.23 4.74
N VAL A 16 -2.05 -9.82 3.81
CA VAL A 16 -1.74 -8.79 2.81
C VAL A 16 -1.28 -7.48 3.45
N PHE A 17 -1.86 -7.11 4.59
CA PHE A 17 -1.47 -5.89 5.31
C PHE A 17 -0.15 -6.09 6.05
N ALA A 18 0.09 -7.27 6.61
CA ALA A 18 1.35 -7.60 7.27
C ALA A 18 2.52 -7.61 6.26
N ILE A 19 2.31 -8.18 5.08
CA ILE A 19 3.29 -8.15 3.99
C ILE A 19 3.59 -6.70 3.57
N GLY A 20 2.56 -5.87 3.40
CA GLY A 20 2.75 -4.44 3.09
C GLY A 20 3.52 -3.68 4.17
N ALA A 21 3.28 -3.98 5.44
CA ALA A 21 4.04 -3.40 6.55
C ALA A 21 5.51 -3.84 6.55
N LEU A 22 5.80 -5.11 6.27
CA LEU A 22 7.18 -5.60 6.13
C LEU A 22 7.91 -4.95 4.96
N GLN A 23 7.22 -4.77 3.83
CA GLN A 23 7.76 -4.04 2.67
C GLN A 23 8.07 -2.58 3.01
N ALA A 24 7.15 -1.89 3.71
CA ALA A 24 7.37 -0.52 4.16
C ALA A 24 8.56 -0.41 5.14
N ALA A 25 8.69 -1.37 6.06
CA ALA A 25 9.81 -1.42 7.00
C ALA A 25 11.16 -1.62 6.29
N ALA A 26 11.21 -2.50 5.28
CA ALA A 26 12.41 -2.69 4.46
C ALA A 26 12.72 -1.44 3.62
N TRP A 27 11.70 -0.79 3.06
CA TRP A 27 11.84 0.40 2.21
C TRP A 27 12.32 1.64 2.98
N VAL A 28 11.87 1.83 4.23
CA VAL A 28 12.21 3.02 5.02
C VAL A 28 13.64 3.00 5.55
N ALA A 29 14.30 1.84 5.54
CA ALA A 29 15.68 1.71 5.99
C ALA A 29 16.61 2.65 5.19
N GLY A 30 17.30 3.54 5.90
CA GLY A 30 18.21 4.53 5.29
C GLY A 30 17.54 5.75 4.65
N LYS A 31 16.22 5.90 4.75
CA LYS A 31 15.51 7.13 4.34
C LYS A 31 15.70 8.25 5.36
N SER A 32 15.55 9.49 4.91
CA SER A 32 15.62 10.65 5.80
C SER A 32 14.47 10.63 6.82
N PRO A 33 14.63 11.27 8.00
CA PRO A 33 13.55 11.34 8.97
C PRO A 33 12.37 12.16 8.41
N LYS A 34 11.24 11.49 8.18
CA LYS A 34 9.98 12.10 7.73
C LYS A 34 8.82 11.15 8.05
N LEU A 35 7.62 11.70 8.11
CA LEU A 35 6.39 10.90 8.04
C LEU A 35 6.15 10.45 6.59
N TYR A 36 6.30 9.15 6.33
CA TYR A 36 6.03 8.52 5.03
C TYR A 36 4.69 7.77 5.04
N SER A 37 4.09 7.62 3.87
CA SER A 37 2.86 6.88 3.62
C SER A 37 3.12 5.69 2.70
N MET A 38 2.13 4.80 2.56
CA MET A 38 2.20 3.73 1.57
C MET A 38 2.27 4.26 0.12
N LYS A 39 1.84 5.50 -0.15
CA LYS A 39 2.04 6.10 -1.47
C LYS A 39 3.52 6.30 -1.77
N ASP A 40 4.29 6.77 -0.80
CA ASP A 40 5.75 6.90 -0.93
C ASP A 40 6.43 5.54 -1.14
N VAL A 41 5.98 4.50 -0.41
CA VAL A 41 6.48 3.13 -0.55
C VAL A 41 6.18 2.56 -1.95
N LEU A 42 4.99 2.85 -2.49
CA LEU A 42 4.52 2.35 -3.78
C LEU A 42 4.94 3.24 -4.97
N GLY A 43 5.51 4.41 -4.73
CA GLY A 43 5.87 5.37 -5.78
C GLY A 43 4.66 6.01 -6.46
N LEU A 44 3.58 6.25 -5.70
CA LEU A 44 2.30 6.81 -6.15
C LEU A 44 2.04 8.23 -5.63
#